data_AF-A0A6N9IP07-F1
#
_entry.id   AF-A0A6N9IP07-F1
#
_cell.length_a   1.000
_cell.length_b   1.000
_cell.length_c   1.000
_cell.angle_alpha   90.00
_cell.angle_beta   90.00
_cell.angle_gamma   90.00
#
_symmetry.space_group_name_H-M   'P 1'
#
loop_
_entity.id
_entity.type
_entity.pdbx_description
1 polymer ?
#
loop_
_entity_poly.entity_id
_entity_poly.type
_entity_poly.pdbx_seq_one_letter_code
_entity_poly.pdbx_strand_id
1 'polypeptide(L)' 'MSRKRYRNRKNFTIFLANGKTLHFTNVSKKEDLIDEKGYPYLVLHYFGKSTNKKRTAYFEMINNNVIGYAEDK' A
#
# COMPACT_ATOMS: atom_id res chain seq x y z
N MET A 1 2.12 -27.59 -11.02
CA MET A 1 2.07 -26.10 -10.87
C MET A 1 2.34 -25.72 -9.41
N SER A 2 3.44 -25.03 -9.16
CA SER A 2 3.96 -24.78 -7.80
C SER A 2 3.18 -23.69 -7.07
N ARG A 3 2.51 -24.06 -5.96
CA ARG A 3 1.78 -23.18 -5.02
C ARG A 3 2.72 -22.30 -4.15
N LYS A 4 3.96 -22.03 -4.57
CA LYS A 4 4.98 -21.34 -3.74
C LYS A 4 4.98 -19.80 -3.85
N ARG A 5 4.29 -19.18 -4.81
CA ARG A 5 4.42 -17.72 -5.06
C ARG A 5 3.46 -16.79 -4.30
N TYR A 6 2.57 -17.32 -3.45
CA TYR A 6 1.57 -16.51 -2.75
C TYR A 6 1.86 -16.29 -1.25
N ARG A 7 2.93 -16.89 -0.71
CA ARG A 7 3.14 -16.99 0.75
C ARG A 7 3.63 -15.70 1.43
N ASN A 8 4.02 -14.67 0.68
CA ASN A 8 4.52 -13.40 1.22
C ASN A 8 3.62 -12.20 0.93
N ARG A 9 2.39 -12.44 0.47
CA ARG A 9 1.46 -11.34 0.16
C ARG A 9 0.76 -10.90 1.44
N LYS A 10 0.91 -9.62 1.77
CA LYS A 10 0.33 -9.00 2.97
C LYS A 10 -0.86 -8.14 2.57
N ASN A 11 -1.74 -7.90 3.53
CA ASN A 11 -2.81 -6.93 3.37
C ASN A 11 -2.43 -5.64 4.11
N PHE A 12 -2.85 -4.52 3.53
CA PHE A 12 -2.59 -3.20 4.08
C PHE A 12 -3.89 -2.42 4.15
N THR A 13 -4.05 -1.70 5.25
CA THR A 13 -5.14 -0.73 5.39
C THR A 13 -4.53 0.65 5.55
N ILE A 14 -4.90 1.59 4.67
CA ILE A 14 -4.54 3.00 4.80
C ILE A 14 -5.69 3.73 5.48
N PHE A 15 -5.39 4.48 6.53
CA PHE A 15 -6.35 5.30 7.25
C PHE A 15 -6.28 6.73 6.73
N LEU A 16 -7.43 7.28 6.33
CA LEU A 16 -7.53 8.64 5.84
C LEU A 16 -8.11 9.55 6.92
N ALA A 17 -7.72 10.83 6.95
CA ALA A 17 -8.21 11.78 7.95
C ALA A 17 -9.71 12.06 7.86
N ASN A 18 -10.33 11.82 6.71
CA ASN A 18 -11.77 11.92 6.53
C ASN A 18 -12.55 10.75 7.16
N GLY A 19 -11.89 9.88 7.91
CA GLY A 19 -12.49 8.70 8.57
C GLY A 19 -12.69 7.50 7.64
N LYS A 20 -12.34 7.60 6.35
CA LYS A 20 -12.40 6.46 5.43
C LYS A 20 -11.13 5.63 5.48
N THR A 21 -11.24 4.38 5.04
CA THR A 21 -10.13 3.44 4.92
C THR A 21 -9.98 2.94 3.48
N LEU A 22 -8.74 2.70 3.06
CA LEU A 22 -8.44 2.03 1.80
C LEU A 22 -7.81 0.67 2.09
N HIS A 23 -8.44 -0.40 1.60
CA HIS A 23 -7.97 -1.77 1.82
C HIS A 23 -7.26 -2.32 0.59
N PHE A 24 -5.99 -2.68 0.77
CA PHE A 24 -5.14 -3.29 -0.24
C PHE A 24 -4.92 -4.76 0.12
N THR A 25 -5.27 -5.64 -0.82
CA THR A 25 -4.96 -7.08 -0.73
C THR A 25 -3.89 -7.43 -1.74
N ASN A 26 -3.21 -8.55 -1.53
CA ASN A 26 -2.17 -9.02 -2.44
C ASN A 26 -1.03 -8.01 -2.65
N VAL A 27 -0.65 -7.29 -1.59
CA VAL A 27 0.50 -6.38 -1.65
C VAL A 27 1.78 -7.21 -1.71
N SER A 28 2.58 -6.99 -2.74
CA SER A 28 3.84 -7.69 -2.97
C SER A 28 5.06 -6.97 -2.41
N LYS A 29 4.98 -5.63 -2.29
CA LYS A 29 6.08 -4.79 -1.81
C LYS A 29 5.53 -3.50 -1.21
N LYS A 30 6.15 -3.05 -0.12
CA LYS A 30 5.95 -1.76 0.52
C LYS A 30 7.29 -1.02 0.52
N GLU A 31 7.29 0.26 0.20
CA GLU A 31 8.46 1.12 0.28
C GLU A 31 8.09 2.41 1.01
N ASP A 32 8.93 2.80 1.97
CA ASP A 32 8.88 4.12 2.59
C ASP A 32 9.98 4.95 1.93
N LEU A 33 9.58 5.97 1.18
CA LEU A 33 10.47 6.85 0.43
C LEU A 33 10.41 8.27 0.97
N ILE A 34 11.38 9.08 0.60
CA ILE A 34 11.42 10.51 0.86
C ILE A 34 11.63 11.20 -0.48
N ASP A 35 10.82 12.21 -0.81
CA ASP A 35 11.00 12.96 -2.06
C ASP A 35 12.15 13.98 -1.98
N GLU A 36 12.38 14.70 -3.07
CA GLU A 36 13.40 15.75 -3.17
C GLU A 36 13.19 16.93 -2.20
N LYS A 37 11.97 17.09 -1.68
CA LYS A 37 11.59 18.12 -0.71
C LYS A 37 11.68 17.63 0.74
N GLY A 38 12.10 16.39 0.96
CA GLY A 38 12.21 15.80 2.30
C GLY A 38 10.90 15.19 2.83
N TYR A 39 9.91 15.01 1.97
CA TYR A 39 8.57 14.59 2.34
C TYR A 39 8.42 13.05 2.30
N PRO A 40 7.97 12.38 3.37
CA PRO A 40 7.69 10.94 3.34
C PRO A 40 6.54 10.54 2.41
N TYR A 41 6.81 9.51 1.61
CA TYR A 41 5.87 8.80 0.75
C TYR A 41 5.80 7.32 1.12
N LEU A 42 4.59 6.77 1.10
CA LEU A 42 4.37 5.32 1.13
C LEU A 42 4.01 4.83 -0.27
N VAL A 43 4.75 3.83 -0.75
CA VAL A 43 4.51 3.18 -2.04
C VAL A 43 4.08 1.74 -1.82
N LEU A 44 2.92 1.38 -2.34
CA LEU A 44 2.37 0.02 -2.29
C LEU A 44 2.31 -0.59 -3.69
N HIS A 45 3.00 -1.70 -3.88
CA HIS A 45 2.88 -2.52 -5.08
C HIS A 45 1.91 -3.67 -4.84
N TYR A 46 0.79 -3.70 -5.56
CA TYR A 46 -0.28 -4.68 -5.36
C TYR A 46 -0.84 -5.20 -6.68
N PHE A 47 -1.53 -6.33 -6.62
CA PHE A 47 -2.29 -6.84 -7.76
C PHE A 47 -3.77 -6.43 -7.64
N GLY A 48 -4.26 -5.69 -8.63
CA GLY A 48 -5.67 -5.33 -8.71
C GLY A 48 -6.53 -6.58 -8.89
N LYS A 49 -7.37 -6.92 -7.90
CA LYS A 49 -8.18 -8.14 -7.90
C LYS A 49 -9.11 -8.24 -9.14
N SER A 50 -9.69 -7.12 -9.56
CA SER A 50 -10.61 -7.07 -10.71
C SER A 50 -9.88 -7.09 -12.06
N THR A 51 -8.68 -6.52 -12.15
CA THR A 51 -7.96 -6.40 -13.43
C THR A 51 -6.83 -7.42 -13.60
N ASN A 52 -6.48 -8.16 -12.54
CA ASN A 52 -5.31 -9.04 -12.45
C ASN A 52 -3.99 -8.40 -12.94
N LYS A 53 -3.89 -7.07 -12.80
CA LYS A 53 -2.73 -6.27 -13.22
C LYS A 53 -1.97 -5.80 -12.00
N LYS A 54 -0.64 -5.72 -12.13
CA LYS A 54 0.21 -5.02 -11.17
C LYS A 54 -0.15 -3.54 -11.18
N ARG A 55 -0.25 -2.96 -9.99
CA ARG A 55 -0.50 -1.54 -9.76
C ARG A 55 0.45 -1.05 -8.68
N THR A 56 0.75 0.23 -8.75
CA THR A 56 1.51 0.94 -7.74
C THR A 56 0.63 2.08 -7.23
N ALA A 57 0.44 2.16 -5.92
CA ALA A 57 -0.22 3.28 -5.26
C ALA A 57 0.82 4.11 -4.51
N TYR A 58 0.67 5.43 -4.59
CA TYR A 58 1.55 6.41 -3.95
C TYR A 58 0.72 7.22 -2.95
N PHE A 59 1.23 7.35 -1.73
CA PHE A 59 0.58 8.08 -0.65
C PHE A 59 1.55 9.08 -0.04
N GLU A 60 1.18 10.35 -0.10
CA GLU A 60 1.86 11.41 0.64
C GLU A 60 1.42 11.39 2.10
N MET A 61 2.38 11.30 3.02
CA MET A 61 2.08 11.16 4.45
C MET A 61 1.87 12.50 5.18
N ILE A 62 1.94 13.63 4.46
CA ILE A 62 2.10 14.97 5.07
C ILE A 62 0.90 15.86 4.85
N ASN A 63 0.14 15.62 3.79
CA ASN A 63 -0.99 16.47 3.41
C ASN A 63 -2.22 16.31 4.32
N ASN A 64 -2.04 15.84 5.56
CA ASN A 64 -3.08 15.48 6.54
C ASN A 64 -4.16 14.56 5.98
N ASN A 65 -4.00 13.99 4.79
CA ASN A 65 -5.01 13.13 4.16
C ASN A 65 -4.84 11.67 4.58
N VAL A 66 -3.62 11.25 4.87
CA VAL A 66 -3.29 9.92 5.40
C VAL A 66 -2.84 10.10 6.85
N ILE A 67 -3.54 9.44 7.78
CA ILE A 67 -3.23 9.49 9.22
C ILE A 67 -2.41 8.29 9.68
N GLY A 68 -2.30 7.25 8.84
CA GLY A 68 -1.46 6.09 9.10
C GLY A 68 -1.82 4.90 8.23
N TYR A 69 -1.17 3.77 8.51
CA TYR A 69 -1.49 2.49 7.89
C TYR A 69 -1.29 1.33 8.86
N ALA A 70 -2.00 0.23 8.62
CA ALA A 70 -1.79 -1.05 9.29
C ALA A 70 -1.35 -2.11 8.27
N GLU A 71 -0.45 -2.98 8.70
CA GLU A 71 -0.01 -4.16 7.95
C GLU A 71 -0.56 -5.40 8.66
N ASP A 72 -1.44 -6.15 8.00
CA ASP A 72 -1.97 -7.39 8.54
C ASP A 72 -0.93 -8.51 8.32
N LYS A 73 -0.48 -9.13 9.43
CA LYS A 73 0.52 -10.20 9.45
C LYS A 73 -0.09 -11.59 9.48
#